data_AF-A0AAD6CDS0-F1
#
_entry.id   AF-A0AAD6CDS0-F1
#
_cell.length_a   1.000
_cell.length_b   1.000
_cell.length_c   1.000
_cell.angle_alpha   90.00
_cell.angle_beta   90.00
_cell.angle_gamma   90.00
#
_symmetry.space_group_name_H-M   'P 1'
#
loop_
_entity.id
_entity.type
_entity.pdbx_description
1 polymer ?
#
loop_
_entity_poly.entity_id
_entity_poly.type
_entity_poly.pdbx_seq_one_letter_code
_entity_poly.pdbx_strand_id
1 'polypeptide(L)'
;MYRPAEWDRHDEIIMAWPSIENDAYADKCGSRDLADVTRDISTIAEAVAEFEQVTLLVTPDRLQEAKKRFKHDADGIFIQPVHDYPKLDLWMRDLAPTFVFDGCHLAGVDYNFNGWGNKFPVNASQSLASQIDDNMNLTRISTWLVTEGGSLETDGEGTLLITDSSIINENRNPGKTRQQIEGEIHRTLGVTKIIWLPGVKGGDITDGHVDGLARFVAPGKVVISRPNTLDDSNFSKVFSDARSILANVTDARGRRLEVIEMIEADLYSLGLDRGTLKDIENEKEDYPSLSYVNWLLVNGGVIFPQFGDKKADAAALNTICGLYKDRRVKTVRLDELPFLGGGIHCSAQEVPA
;
A
#
# COMPACT_ATOMS: atom_id res chain seq x y z
N MET A 1 3.67 18.93 -12.51
CA MET A 1 3.44 17.60 -11.92
C MET A 1 2.00 17.20 -12.07
N TYR A 2 1.78 15.95 -12.43
CA TYR A 2 0.48 15.30 -12.54
C TYR A 2 0.65 13.86 -12.07
N ARG A 3 -0.10 13.45 -11.04
CA ARG A 3 -0.20 12.06 -10.61
C ARG A 3 -1.41 11.41 -11.29
N PRO A 4 -1.22 10.40 -12.15
CA PRO A 4 -2.32 9.59 -12.70
C PRO A 4 -3.04 8.83 -11.59
N ALA A 5 -4.28 8.41 -11.85
CA ALA A 5 -4.96 7.47 -10.98
C ALA A 5 -4.40 6.06 -11.17
N GLU A 6 -4.56 5.17 -10.19
CA GLU A 6 -4.09 3.77 -10.30
C GLU A 6 -4.90 2.95 -11.33
N TRP A 7 -6.05 3.43 -11.81
CA TRP A 7 -6.76 2.77 -12.91
C TRP A 7 -6.25 3.17 -14.29
N ASP A 8 -5.39 4.19 -14.38
CA ASP A 8 -4.77 4.57 -15.64
C ASP A 8 -3.79 3.47 -16.11
N ARG A 9 -3.28 3.61 -17.33
CA ARG A 9 -2.44 2.56 -17.92
C ARG A 9 -1.08 2.51 -17.25
N HIS A 10 -0.58 1.31 -16.99
CA HIS A 10 0.78 1.08 -16.45
C HIS A 10 1.72 0.52 -17.52
N ASP A 11 3.02 0.79 -17.35
CA ASP A 11 4.10 0.10 -18.06
C ASP A 11 4.53 -1.16 -17.29
N GLU A 12 4.62 -1.07 -15.96
CA GLU A 12 5.00 -2.19 -15.08
C GLU A 12 4.55 -1.97 -13.63
N ILE A 13 4.64 -3.04 -12.83
CA ILE A 13 4.53 -2.99 -11.36
C ILE A 13 5.89 -3.34 -10.74
N ILE A 14 6.34 -2.50 -9.81
CA ILE A 14 7.54 -2.75 -9.00
C ILE A 14 7.12 -3.45 -7.70
N MET A 15 7.76 -4.57 -7.41
CA MET A 15 7.62 -5.35 -6.17
C MET A 15 9.00 -5.68 -5.60
N ALA A 16 9.08 -6.13 -4.35
CA ALA A 16 10.35 -6.60 -3.79
C ALA A 16 10.18 -7.85 -2.93
N TRP A 17 11.21 -8.69 -2.94
CA TRP A 17 11.36 -9.67 -1.87
C TRP A 17 12.06 -9.04 -0.67
N PRO A 18 11.59 -9.33 0.56
CA PRO A 18 12.29 -8.89 1.76
C PRO A 18 13.67 -9.54 1.85
N SER A 19 14.68 -8.77 2.26
CA SER A 19 16.05 -9.29 2.44
C SER A 19 16.16 -10.19 3.67
N ILE A 20 17.15 -11.08 3.67
CA ILE A 20 17.49 -11.91 4.85
C ILE A 20 17.95 -11.06 6.05
N GLU A 21 18.60 -9.93 5.80
CA GLU A 21 19.17 -9.04 6.83
C GLU A 21 18.16 -8.04 7.42
N ASN A 22 16.88 -8.10 7.02
CA ASN A 22 15.85 -7.22 7.55
C ASN A 22 15.22 -7.80 8.83
N ASP A 23 15.45 -7.10 9.95
CA ASP A 23 15.03 -7.49 11.30
C ASP A 23 13.51 -7.63 11.50
N ALA A 24 12.70 -7.11 10.57
CA ALA A 24 11.26 -7.30 10.56
C ALA A 24 10.86 -8.77 10.25
N TYR A 25 11.73 -9.51 9.55
CA TYR A 25 11.50 -10.89 9.11
C TYR A 25 12.44 -11.90 9.77
N ALA A 26 13.26 -11.44 10.72
CA ALA A 26 14.07 -12.34 11.54
C ALA A 26 13.13 -13.22 12.38
N ASP A 27 13.43 -14.52 12.46
CA ASP A 27 12.68 -15.51 13.24
C ASP A 27 12.69 -15.16 14.75
N LYS A 28 11.80 -14.24 15.14
CA LYS A 28 11.58 -13.85 16.53
C LYS A 28 10.54 -14.80 17.09
N CYS A 29 11.01 -15.92 17.62
CA CYS A 29 10.22 -16.90 18.38
C CYS A 29 9.29 -17.82 17.55
N GLY A 30 9.63 -18.14 16.30
CA GLY A 30 8.94 -19.16 15.50
C GLY A 30 7.57 -18.76 14.97
N SER A 31 7.23 -17.45 14.97
CA SER A 31 5.90 -16.96 14.61
C SER A 31 5.79 -16.32 13.23
N ARG A 32 6.91 -15.87 12.62
CA ARG A 32 6.88 -15.16 11.32
C ARG A 32 8.11 -15.52 10.50
N ASP A 33 7.88 -16.24 9.41
CA ASP A 33 8.94 -16.81 8.56
C ASP A 33 9.11 -15.97 7.29
N LEU A 34 10.35 -15.52 7.04
CA LEU A 34 10.77 -14.92 5.78
C LEU A 34 10.30 -15.76 4.57
N ALA A 35 10.27 -17.08 4.69
CA ALA A 35 9.78 -17.98 3.64
C ALA A 35 8.28 -17.82 3.37
N ASP A 36 7.46 -17.63 4.40
CA ASP A 36 6.01 -17.49 4.26
C ASP A 36 5.62 -16.16 3.63
N VAL A 37 6.22 -15.06 4.07
CA VAL A 37 6.00 -13.76 3.40
C VAL A 37 6.56 -13.77 1.97
N THR A 38 7.70 -14.43 1.72
CA THR A 38 8.23 -14.61 0.36
C THR A 38 7.23 -15.36 -0.52
N ARG A 39 6.54 -16.38 0.02
CA ARG A 39 5.50 -17.14 -0.69
C ARG A 39 4.31 -16.26 -1.05
N ASP A 40 3.82 -15.44 -0.11
CA ASP A 40 2.72 -14.50 -0.38
C ASP A 40 3.10 -13.50 -1.48
N ILE A 41 4.25 -12.83 -1.34
CA ILE A 41 4.74 -11.87 -2.35
C ILE A 41 4.95 -12.53 -3.71
N SER A 42 5.49 -13.76 -3.74
CA SER A 42 5.65 -14.50 -4.99
C SER A 42 4.31 -14.79 -5.67
N THR A 43 3.30 -15.16 -4.89
CA THR A 43 1.96 -15.45 -5.40
C THR A 43 1.29 -14.18 -5.94
N ILE A 44 1.50 -13.04 -5.27
CA ILE A 44 1.04 -11.73 -5.76
C ILE A 44 1.75 -11.38 -7.07
N ALA A 45 3.08 -11.51 -7.14
CA ALA A 45 3.86 -11.22 -8.35
C ALA A 45 3.40 -12.07 -9.55
N GLU A 46 3.15 -13.37 -9.35
CA GLU A 46 2.58 -14.25 -10.38
C GLU A 46 1.18 -13.80 -10.82
N ALA A 47 0.35 -13.37 -9.86
CA ALA A 47 -0.99 -12.89 -10.15
C ALA A 47 -0.97 -11.59 -10.98
N VAL A 48 -0.04 -10.67 -10.69
CA VAL A 48 0.20 -9.44 -11.47
C VAL A 48 0.75 -9.77 -12.86
N ALA A 49 1.69 -10.70 -12.96
CA ALA A 49 2.32 -11.12 -14.21
C ALA A 49 1.34 -11.72 -15.25
N GLU A 50 0.13 -12.11 -14.83
CA GLU A 50 -0.95 -12.47 -15.75
C GLU A 50 -1.54 -11.26 -16.52
N PHE A 51 -1.21 -10.04 -16.13
CA PHE A 51 -1.78 -8.80 -16.66
C PHE A 51 -0.73 -7.86 -17.23
N GLU A 52 0.38 -7.67 -16.53
CA GLU A 52 1.44 -6.74 -16.92
C GLU A 52 2.81 -7.13 -16.35
N GLN A 53 3.87 -6.48 -16.83
CA GLN A 53 5.23 -6.76 -16.41
C GLN A 53 5.41 -6.46 -14.91
N VAL A 54 6.10 -7.36 -14.22
CA VAL A 54 6.59 -7.14 -12.84
C VAL A 54 8.10 -6.95 -12.87
N THR A 55 8.58 -5.88 -12.24
CA THR A 55 9.98 -5.75 -11.82
C THR A 55 10.09 -6.13 -10.34
N LEU A 56 10.72 -7.27 -10.08
CA LEU A 56 10.91 -7.80 -8.73
C LEU A 56 12.33 -7.49 -8.24
N LEU A 57 12.41 -6.58 -7.28
CA LEU A 57 13.64 -6.20 -6.60
C LEU A 57 14.06 -7.27 -5.59
N VAL A 58 15.33 -7.68 -5.65
CA VAL A 58 15.89 -8.68 -4.74
C VAL A 58 17.31 -8.30 -4.32
N THR A 59 17.72 -8.62 -3.11
CA THR A 59 19.12 -8.48 -2.71
C THR A 59 19.99 -9.58 -3.36
N PRO A 60 21.32 -9.37 -3.54
CA PRO A 60 22.17 -10.29 -4.28
C PRO A 60 22.24 -11.69 -3.68
N ASP A 61 22.13 -11.82 -2.36
CA ASP A 61 22.08 -13.07 -1.60
C ASP A 61 20.83 -13.90 -1.90
N ARG A 62 19.71 -13.27 -2.28
CA ARG A 62 18.45 -13.94 -2.65
C ARG A 62 18.26 -14.14 -4.15
N LEU A 63 19.17 -13.63 -4.98
CA LEU A 63 19.01 -13.62 -6.44
C LEU A 63 18.85 -15.03 -7.06
N GLN A 64 19.61 -16.01 -6.57
CA GLN A 64 19.53 -17.39 -7.10
C GLN A 64 18.23 -18.08 -6.70
N GLU A 65 17.74 -17.81 -5.49
CA GLU A 65 16.45 -18.30 -5.00
C GLU A 65 15.32 -17.75 -5.87
N ALA A 66 15.32 -16.44 -6.15
CA ALA A 66 14.33 -15.78 -7.00
C ALA A 66 14.33 -16.34 -8.42
N LYS A 67 15.51 -16.46 -9.04
CA LYS A 67 15.65 -17.04 -10.39
C LYS A 67 15.15 -18.47 -10.47
N LYS A 68 15.30 -19.25 -9.39
CA LYS A 68 14.76 -20.60 -9.31
C LYS A 68 13.24 -20.59 -9.17
N ARG A 69 12.68 -19.69 -8.35
CA ARG A 69 11.24 -19.58 -8.08
C ARG A 69 10.44 -19.19 -9.32
N PHE A 70 10.94 -18.25 -10.13
CA PHE A 70 10.25 -17.70 -11.31
C PHE A 70 10.82 -18.19 -12.64
N LYS A 71 11.52 -19.33 -12.65
CA LYS A 71 12.13 -19.89 -13.88
C LYS A 71 11.11 -20.08 -15.01
N HIS A 72 9.85 -20.34 -14.67
CA HIS A 72 8.76 -20.58 -15.63
C HIS A 72 7.93 -19.34 -15.96
N ASP A 73 8.17 -18.23 -15.26
CA ASP A 73 7.44 -16.96 -15.38
C ASP A 73 8.33 -15.84 -15.93
N ALA A 74 9.46 -16.23 -16.55
CA ALA A 74 10.53 -15.32 -16.95
C ALA A 74 10.10 -14.23 -17.95
N ASP A 75 8.98 -14.42 -18.64
CA ASP A 75 8.44 -13.44 -19.59
C ASP A 75 7.59 -12.35 -18.91
N GLY A 76 7.07 -12.59 -17.69
CA GLY A 76 6.23 -11.64 -16.95
C GLY A 76 6.88 -11.05 -15.70
N ILE A 77 7.92 -11.70 -15.17
CA ILE A 77 8.63 -11.26 -13.95
C ILE A 77 10.11 -11.05 -14.26
N PHE A 78 10.53 -9.78 -14.26
CA PHE A 78 11.91 -9.36 -14.40
C PHE A 78 12.56 -9.22 -13.01
N ILE A 79 13.59 -10.01 -12.73
CA ILE A 79 14.28 -9.98 -11.43
C ILE A 79 15.45 -9.00 -11.50
N GLN A 80 15.39 -7.95 -10.70
CA GLN A 80 16.39 -6.90 -10.63
C GLN A 80 17.15 -6.93 -9.29
N PRO A 81 18.47 -7.16 -9.29
CA PRO A 81 19.26 -7.10 -8.07
C PRO A 81 19.39 -5.64 -7.57
N VAL A 82 19.22 -5.43 -6.28
CA VAL A 82 19.46 -4.15 -5.60
C VAL A 82 20.74 -4.25 -4.78
N HIS A 83 21.71 -3.39 -5.06
CA HIS A 83 22.98 -3.35 -4.36
C HIS A 83 22.98 -2.27 -3.27
N ASP A 84 23.82 -2.44 -2.24
CA ASP A 84 24.01 -1.47 -1.16
C ASP A 84 22.74 -1.08 -0.38
N TYR A 85 21.72 -1.94 -0.40
CA TYR A 85 20.47 -1.82 0.36
C TYR A 85 20.19 -3.11 1.14
N PRO A 86 20.98 -3.41 2.20
CA PRO A 86 20.98 -4.73 2.84
C PRO A 86 19.67 -5.08 3.54
N LYS A 87 18.93 -4.08 4.04
CA LYS A 87 17.62 -4.26 4.70
C LYS A 87 16.46 -4.01 3.72
N LEU A 88 16.56 -4.51 2.49
CA LEU A 88 15.49 -4.36 1.51
C LEU A 88 14.18 -4.87 2.10
N ASP A 89 13.19 -4.01 2.08
CA ASP A 89 11.84 -4.30 2.55
C ASP A 89 10.93 -4.59 1.36
N LEU A 90 9.78 -5.21 1.60
CA LEU A 90 8.82 -5.59 0.56
C LEU A 90 7.82 -4.48 0.21
N TRP A 91 7.70 -3.45 1.05
CA TRP A 91 6.65 -2.44 0.99
C TRP A 91 6.89 -1.39 -0.11
N MET A 92 6.89 -1.81 -1.36
CA MET A 92 7.24 -0.94 -2.50
C MET A 92 6.35 0.27 -2.64
N ARG A 93 5.08 0.19 -2.22
CA ARG A 93 4.19 1.34 -2.16
C ARG A 93 4.77 2.51 -1.38
N ASP A 94 5.60 2.23 -0.37
CA ASP A 94 6.14 3.22 0.55
C ASP A 94 7.60 3.56 0.29
N LEU A 95 8.38 2.60 -0.21
CA LEU A 95 9.82 2.76 -0.44
C LEU A 95 10.18 3.20 -1.87
N ALA A 96 9.38 2.82 -2.87
CA ALA A 96 9.62 3.18 -4.26
C ALA A 96 9.20 4.64 -4.53
N PRO A 97 9.63 5.24 -5.66
CA PRO A 97 9.19 6.57 -6.01
C PRO A 97 7.68 6.62 -6.23
N THR A 98 7.05 7.71 -5.80
CA THR A 98 5.71 8.04 -6.30
C THR A 98 5.87 8.67 -7.68
N PHE A 99 5.45 7.95 -8.72
CA PHE A 99 5.62 8.40 -10.09
C PHE A 99 4.62 9.49 -10.49
N VAL A 100 5.10 10.53 -11.17
CA VAL A 100 4.31 11.65 -11.68
C VAL A 100 4.80 12.06 -13.06
N PHE A 101 3.97 12.76 -13.82
CA PHE A 101 4.34 13.38 -15.08
C PHE A 101 4.68 14.86 -14.89
N ASP A 102 5.82 15.28 -15.43
CA ASP A 102 6.14 16.68 -15.72
C ASP A 102 5.97 16.96 -17.21
N GLY A 103 4.79 17.46 -17.58
CA GLY A 103 4.37 17.49 -18.98
C GLY A 103 4.16 16.07 -19.51
N CYS A 104 5.02 15.62 -20.42
CA CYS A 104 5.01 14.27 -20.99
C CYS A 104 6.17 13.39 -20.50
N HIS A 105 6.98 13.88 -19.55
CA HIS A 105 8.11 13.12 -19.02
C HIS A 105 7.74 12.50 -17.68
N LEU A 106 8.01 11.21 -17.53
CA LEU A 106 7.89 10.50 -16.26
C LEU A 106 9.00 10.97 -15.30
N ALA A 107 8.64 11.19 -14.04
CA ALA A 107 9.52 11.58 -12.97
C ALA A 107 9.14 10.83 -11.68
N GLY A 108 10.10 10.58 -10.81
CA GLY A 108 9.87 9.95 -9.51
C GLY A 108 9.97 10.96 -8.37
N VAL A 109 8.99 10.96 -7.46
CA VAL A 109 9.08 11.74 -6.22
C VAL A 109 9.66 10.87 -5.12
N ASP A 110 10.78 11.32 -4.54
CA ASP A 110 11.40 10.70 -3.36
C ASP A 110 10.95 11.42 -2.09
N TYR A 111 10.04 10.78 -1.34
CA TYR A 111 9.39 11.32 -0.14
C TYR A 111 10.14 11.08 1.18
N ASN A 112 11.46 10.82 1.13
CA ASN A 112 12.29 10.68 2.33
C ASN A 112 11.76 9.63 3.33
N PHE A 113 11.41 8.43 2.85
CA PHE A 113 10.96 7.33 3.69
C PHE A 113 11.86 7.14 4.93
N ASN A 114 11.26 7.10 6.12
CA ASN A 114 11.97 7.03 7.40
C ASN A 114 11.65 5.78 8.23
N GLY A 115 11.06 4.74 7.63
CA GLY A 115 10.68 3.52 8.36
C GLY A 115 9.45 3.72 9.23
N TRP A 116 8.42 4.36 8.68
CA TRP A 116 7.16 4.71 9.33
C TRP A 116 7.32 5.37 10.72
N GLY A 117 8.09 6.46 10.77
CA GLY A 117 8.36 7.19 12.00
C GLY A 117 9.51 6.57 12.81
N ASN A 118 10.51 6.02 12.14
CA ASN A 118 11.66 5.32 12.71
C ASN A 118 11.31 4.04 13.51
N LYS A 119 10.15 3.43 13.23
CA LYS A 119 9.80 2.10 13.76
C LYS A 119 10.70 1.02 13.13
N PHE A 120 10.97 1.16 11.83
CA PHE A 120 11.86 0.28 11.06
C PHE A 120 12.84 1.11 10.22
N PRO A 121 13.82 1.78 10.86
CA PRO A 121 14.70 2.70 10.16
C PRO A 121 15.57 1.98 9.13
N VAL A 122 15.67 2.58 7.94
CA VAL A 122 16.54 2.10 6.88
C VAL A 122 17.95 2.66 7.10
N ASN A 123 18.92 1.78 7.30
CA ASN A 123 20.34 2.15 7.40
C ASN A 123 21.03 2.07 6.02
N ALA A 124 20.50 2.78 5.03
CA ALA A 124 21.05 2.83 3.67
C ALA A 124 21.65 4.22 3.39
N SER A 125 22.71 4.26 2.58
CA SER A 125 23.38 5.52 2.17
C SER A 125 22.56 6.31 1.14
N GLN A 126 21.65 5.65 0.43
CA GLN A 126 20.73 6.20 -0.54
C GLN A 126 19.32 5.64 -0.31
N SER A 127 18.28 6.42 -0.60
CA SER A 127 16.90 5.94 -0.62
C SER A 127 16.70 4.93 -1.75
N LEU A 128 15.78 3.99 -1.56
CA LEU A 128 15.43 3.03 -2.62
C LEU A 128 14.82 3.77 -3.82
N ALA A 129 13.97 4.78 -3.56
CA ALA A 129 13.43 5.66 -4.58
C ALA A 129 14.52 6.27 -5.48
N SER A 130 15.59 6.83 -4.91
CA SER A 130 16.69 7.37 -5.71
C SER A 130 17.39 6.32 -6.57
N GLN A 131 17.61 5.10 -6.05
CA GLN A 131 18.22 4.03 -6.83
C GLN A 131 17.31 3.59 -8.00
N ILE A 132 15.99 3.55 -7.78
CA ILE A 132 15.01 3.22 -8.83
C ILE A 132 14.99 4.33 -9.89
N ASP A 133 14.91 5.60 -9.48
CA ASP A 133 14.96 6.74 -10.40
C ASP A 133 16.22 6.73 -11.27
N ASP A 134 17.40 6.48 -10.67
CA ASP A 134 18.66 6.40 -11.40
C ASP A 134 18.68 5.22 -12.39
N ASN A 135 18.20 4.04 -11.97
CA ASN A 135 18.14 2.85 -12.83
C ASN A 135 17.19 3.03 -14.01
N MET A 136 16.08 3.73 -13.82
CA MET A 136 15.09 4.05 -14.85
C MET A 136 15.45 5.33 -15.64
N ASN A 137 16.54 6.01 -15.29
CA ASN A 137 16.98 7.29 -15.87
C ASN A 137 15.87 8.37 -15.81
N LEU A 138 15.19 8.45 -14.66
CA LEU A 138 14.12 9.40 -14.40
C LEU A 138 14.64 10.68 -13.76
N THR A 139 13.89 11.77 -13.95
CA THR A 139 14.13 12.97 -13.16
C THR A 139 13.61 12.75 -11.74
N ARG A 140 14.52 12.75 -10.77
CA ARG A 140 14.16 12.71 -9.35
C ARG A 140 13.65 14.06 -8.85
N ILE A 141 12.46 14.06 -8.25
CA ILE A 141 11.85 15.20 -7.58
C ILE A 141 12.07 15.05 -6.08
N SER A 142 13.02 15.80 -5.54
CA SER A 142 13.25 15.86 -4.10
C SER A 142 12.19 16.69 -3.39
N THR A 143 11.92 16.34 -2.14
CA THR A 143 11.03 17.06 -1.23
C THR A 143 11.63 17.10 0.17
N TRP A 144 11.13 17.99 1.05
CA TRP A 144 11.39 17.92 2.49
C TRP A 144 10.34 17.09 3.23
N LEU A 145 9.21 16.80 2.57
CA LEU A 145 8.10 16.07 3.16
C LEU A 145 8.54 14.63 3.41
N VAL A 146 8.27 14.15 4.62
CA VAL A 146 8.35 12.73 4.94
C VAL A 146 6.95 12.17 4.81
N THR A 147 6.75 11.27 3.86
CA THR A 147 5.50 10.54 3.65
C THR A 147 5.79 9.28 2.86
N GLU A 148 4.76 8.44 2.69
CA GLU A 148 4.83 7.18 1.99
C GLU A 148 3.67 7.09 0.98
N GLY A 149 3.84 6.33 -0.11
CA GLY A 149 2.81 6.23 -1.14
C GLY A 149 1.49 5.66 -0.61
N GLY A 150 1.51 4.77 0.40
CA GLY A 150 0.30 4.23 1.04
C GLY A 150 -0.52 5.28 1.79
N SER A 151 0.09 6.42 2.12
CA SER A 151 -0.61 7.58 2.68
C SER A 151 -1.29 8.47 1.63
N LEU A 152 -1.11 8.20 0.33
CA LEU A 152 -1.49 9.09 -0.77
C LEU A 152 -2.41 8.38 -1.77
N GLU A 153 -3.72 8.67 -1.71
CA GLU A 153 -4.70 8.06 -2.61
C GLU A 153 -5.37 9.13 -3.49
N THR A 154 -5.18 9.08 -4.80
CA THR A 154 -5.67 10.11 -5.74
C THR A 154 -6.70 9.59 -6.74
N ASP A 155 -7.61 10.46 -7.16
CA ASP A 155 -8.58 10.19 -8.23
C ASP A 155 -8.05 10.50 -9.64
N GLY A 156 -6.79 10.95 -9.78
CA GLY A 156 -6.20 11.36 -11.06
C GLY A 156 -6.83 12.62 -11.67
N GLU A 157 -7.78 13.28 -10.99
CA GLU A 157 -8.45 14.50 -11.44
C GLU A 157 -8.25 15.68 -10.46
N GLY A 158 -7.21 15.56 -9.63
CA GLY A 158 -6.74 16.61 -8.73
C GLY A 158 -7.25 16.51 -7.30
N THR A 159 -7.89 15.40 -6.92
CA THR A 159 -8.28 15.12 -5.53
C THR A 159 -7.32 14.13 -4.90
N LEU A 160 -7.00 14.34 -3.63
CA LEU A 160 -6.21 13.43 -2.80
C LEU A 160 -6.96 13.13 -1.50
N LEU A 161 -7.06 11.85 -1.14
CA LEU A 161 -7.40 11.40 0.21
C LEU A 161 -6.10 11.15 0.96
N ILE A 162 -6.02 11.64 2.20
CA ILE A 162 -4.92 11.36 3.14
C ILE A 162 -5.47 11.30 4.56
N THR A 163 -4.77 10.61 5.45
CA THR A 163 -5.07 10.65 6.89
C THR A 163 -4.18 11.64 7.62
N ASP A 164 -4.72 12.31 8.65
CA ASP A 164 -3.93 13.25 9.45
C ASP A 164 -2.89 12.56 10.34
N SER A 165 -3.16 11.34 10.78
CA SER A 165 -2.33 10.56 11.69
C SER A 165 -1.02 10.06 11.06
N SER A 166 -1.02 9.80 9.75
CA SER A 166 0.15 9.36 8.99
C SER A 166 0.99 10.51 8.47
N ILE A 167 0.37 11.68 8.17
CA ILE A 167 1.07 12.82 7.57
C ILE A 167 1.45 13.90 8.60
N ILE A 168 0.48 14.34 9.41
CA ILE A 168 0.65 15.40 10.41
C ILE A 168 1.00 14.75 11.75
N ASN A 169 2.19 14.18 11.78
CA ASN A 169 2.76 13.46 12.90
C ASN A 169 4.16 13.99 13.21
N GLU A 170 4.48 14.15 14.49
CA GLU A 170 5.82 14.55 14.94
C GLU A 170 6.90 13.53 14.54
N ASN A 171 6.51 12.26 14.34
CA ASN A 171 7.42 11.23 13.85
C ASN A 171 7.64 11.28 12.31
N ARG A 172 6.87 12.08 11.57
CA ARG A 172 7.06 12.33 10.12
C ARG A 172 7.55 13.74 9.85
N ASN A 173 6.74 14.74 10.17
CA ASN A 173 6.92 16.13 9.76
C ASN A 173 6.88 17.07 10.98
N PRO A 174 7.84 16.97 11.92
CA PRO A 174 7.83 17.74 13.15
C PRO A 174 7.84 19.26 12.90
N GLY A 175 6.95 19.98 13.58
CA GLY A 175 6.83 21.44 13.49
C GLY A 175 6.29 21.98 12.15
N LYS A 176 5.79 21.12 11.25
CA LYS A 176 5.19 21.54 9.98
C LYS A 176 3.68 21.75 10.12
N THR A 177 3.18 22.84 9.55
CA THR A 177 1.74 23.11 9.54
C THR A 177 1.04 22.35 8.43
N ARG A 178 -0.28 22.13 8.57
CA ARG A 178 -1.12 21.56 7.51
C ARG A 178 -0.93 22.32 6.19
N GLN A 179 -0.93 23.66 6.20
CA GLN A 179 -0.79 24.47 4.98
C GLN A 179 0.58 24.28 4.30
N GLN A 180 1.65 24.11 5.07
CA GLN A 180 2.98 23.84 4.50
C GLN A 180 3.02 22.48 3.82
N ILE A 181 2.44 21.47 4.46
CA ILE A 181 2.31 20.12 3.93
C ILE A 181 1.45 20.12 2.66
N GLU A 182 0.27 20.75 2.68
CA GLU A 182 -0.61 20.87 1.51
C GLU A 182 0.12 21.55 0.35
N GLY A 183 0.85 22.64 0.59
CA GLY A 183 1.64 23.32 -0.43
C GLY A 183 2.69 22.42 -1.09
N GLU A 184 3.35 21.57 -0.30
CA GLU A 184 4.35 20.63 -0.81
C GLU A 184 3.73 19.44 -1.56
N ILE A 185 2.58 18.94 -1.09
CA ILE A 185 1.78 17.93 -1.79
C ILE A 185 1.29 18.48 -3.14
N HIS A 186 0.78 19.72 -3.18
CA HIS A 186 0.39 20.39 -4.42
C HIS A 186 1.57 20.49 -5.40
N ARG A 187 2.76 20.85 -4.92
CA ARG A 187 3.98 20.95 -5.73
C ARG A 187 4.41 19.60 -6.32
N THR A 188 4.34 18.54 -5.51
CA THR A 188 4.88 17.21 -5.86
C THR A 188 3.90 16.34 -6.66
N LEU A 189 2.60 16.39 -6.36
CA LEU A 189 1.58 15.57 -7.03
C LEU A 189 0.73 16.32 -8.06
N GLY A 190 0.67 17.65 -7.99
CA GLY A 190 -0.19 18.46 -8.86
C GLY A 190 -1.69 18.39 -8.53
N VAL A 191 -2.06 17.77 -7.41
CA VAL A 191 -3.44 17.80 -6.90
C VAL A 191 -3.85 19.22 -6.52
N THR A 192 -5.14 19.49 -6.47
CA THR A 192 -5.70 20.83 -6.15
C THR A 192 -6.62 20.82 -4.94
N LYS A 193 -7.09 19.63 -4.53
CA LYS A 193 -7.92 19.45 -3.35
C LYS A 193 -7.43 18.26 -2.54
N ILE A 194 -7.33 18.47 -1.23
CA ILE A 194 -6.96 17.44 -0.27
C ILE A 194 -8.14 17.23 0.68
N ILE A 195 -8.58 15.99 0.82
CA ILE A 195 -9.61 15.56 1.74
C ILE A 195 -8.91 14.82 2.87
N TRP A 196 -8.96 15.42 4.06
CA TRP A 196 -8.33 14.88 5.25
C TRP A 196 -9.29 13.97 6.00
N LEU A 197 -8.89 12.72 6.18
CA LEU A 197 -9.57 11.74 7.00
C LEU A 197 -8.86 11.62 8.36
N PRO A 198 -9.59 11.26 9.44
CA PRO A 198 -8.94 10.90 10.68
C PRO A 198 -8.23 9.54 10.53
N GLY A 199 -7.21 9.31 11.35
CA GLY A 199 -6.66 7.98 11.57
C GLY A 199 -6.20 7.78 13.02
N VAL A 200 -5.60 6.62 13.32
CA VAL A 200 -5.17 6.26 14.68
C VAL A 200 -3.65 6.34 14.78
N LYS A 201 -3.14 7.40 15.42
CA LYS A 201 -1.70 7.53 15.71
C LYS A 201 -1.22 6.38 16.59
N GLY A 202 -0.17 5.68 16.15
CA GLY A 202 0.33 4.48 16.83
C GLY A 202 -0.66 3.31 16.88
N GLY A 203 -1.77 3.35 16.12
CA GLY A 203 -2.72 2.25 16.04
C GLY A 203 -2.24 1.09 15.19
N ASP A 204 -1.35 1.38 14.24
CA ASP A 204 -0.61 0.39 13.44
C ASP A 204 0.80 0.91 13.12
N ILE A 205 1.58 0.11 12.39
CA ILE A 205 2.95 0.44 11.97
C ILE A 205 2.99 1.72 11.15
N THR A 206 1.97 1.99 10.33
CA THR A 206 1.91 3.11 9.39
C THR A 206 1.39 4.41 10.00
N ASP A 207 0.80 4.34 11.20
CA ASP A 207 0.00 5.40 11.83
C ASP A 207 -1.30 5.69 11.06
N GLY A 208 -1.92 4.66 10.48
CA GLY A 208 -3.21 4.71 9.78
C GLY A 208 -3.13 5.24 8.36
N HIS A 209 -2.38 4.57 7.48
CA HIS A 209 -2.36 4.87 6.04
C HIS A 209 -3.76 4.85 5.41
N VAL A 210 -3.94 5.68 4.38
CA VAL A 210 -5.24 5.84 3.74
C VAL A 210 -5.59 4.65 2.86
N ASP A 211 -4.61 3.95 2.30
CA ASP A 211 -4.82 2.76 1.46
C ASP A 211 -5.33 1.52 2.23
N GLY A 212 -5.26 1.54 3.55
CA GLY A 212 -5.95 0.60 4.45
C GLY A 212 -7.34 1.06 4.87
N LEU A 213 -7.68 2.34 4.66
CA LEU A 213 -8.93 2.95 5.10
C LEU A 213 -9.91 3.21 3.95
N ALA A 214 -9.49 3.89 2.88
CA ALA A 214 -10.37 4.30 1.79
C ALA A 214 -9.62 4.46 0.47
N ARG A 215 -10.21 3.94 -0.61
CA ARG A 215 -9.64 4.01 -1.97
C ARG A 215 -10.64 4.54 -2.98
N PHE A 216 -10.17 5.33 -3.92
CA PHE A 216 -10.98 5.67 -5.08
C PHE A 216 -11.15 4.44 -5.97
N VAL A 217 -12.33 4.31 -6.56
CA VAL A 217 -12.60 3.28 -7.59
C VAL A 217 -13.05 3.87 -8.93
N ALA A 218 -13.35 5.17 -8.91
CA ALA A 218 -13.56 6.03 -10.07
C ALA A 218 -13.58 7.48 -9.57
N PRO A 219 -13.45 8.49 -10.46
CA PRO A 219 -13.65 9.88 -10.09
C PRO A 219 -15.02 10.09 -9.41
N GLY A 220 -15.01 10.65 -8.21
CA GLY A 220 -16.23 10.86 -7.40
C GLY A 220 -16.79 9.59 -6.72
N LYS A 221 -16.05 8.49 -6.67
CA LYS A 221 -16.51 7.23 -6.06
C LYS A 221 -15.42 6.58 -5.21
N VAL A 222 -15.74 6.29 -3.95
CA VAL A 222 -14.80 5.78 -2.95
C VAL A 222 -15.36 4.53 -2.29
N VAL A 223 -14.49 3.55 -2.04
CA VAL A 223 -14.76 2.44 -1.13
C VAL A 223 -14.02 2.71 0.17
N ILE A 224 -14.70 2.53 1.30
CA ILE A 224 -14.14 2.66 2.65
C ILE A 224 -14.17 1.29 3.36
N SER A 225 -13.05 0.95 3.98
CA SER A 225 -12.89 -0.21 4.85
C SER A 225 -13.74 -0.02 6.09
N ARG A 226 -14.63 -0.98 6.34
CA ARG A 226 -15.52 -0.99 7.49
C ARG A 226 -15.08 -2.10 8.43
N PRO A 227 -14.76 -1.78 9.71
CA PRO A 227 -14.50 -2.79 10.72
C PRO A 227 -15.63 -3.83 10.78
N ASN A 228 -15.24 -5.09 10.95
CA ASN A 228 -16.19 -6.21 10.99
C ASN A 228 -17.28 -6.01 12.06
N THR A 229 -16.87 -5.49 13.22
CA THR A 229 -17.76 -5.08 14.31
C THR A 229 -17.62 -3.58 14.57
N LEU A 230 -18.74 -2.88 14.73
CA LEU A 230 -18.75 -1.48 15.17
C LEU A 230 -18.93 -1.44 16.69
N ASP A 231 -17.85 -1.10 17.37
CA ASP A 231 -17.71 -1.04 18.82
C ASP A 231 -17.20 0.35 19.28
N ASP A 232 -16.77 0.45 20.54
CA ASP A 232 -16.23 1.70 21.09
C ASP A 232 -14.73 1.93 20.79
N SER A 233 -14.11 1.09 19.95
CA SER A 233 -12.69 1.21 19.58
C SER A 233 -12.39 2.47 18.78
N ASN A 234 -11.12 2.87 18.76
CA ASN A 234 -10.66 4.00 17.94
C ASN A 234 -10.86 3.74 16.44
N PHE A 235 -10.72 2.49 15.97
CA PHE A 235 -10.93 2.13 14.57
C PHE A 235 -12.41 2.30 14.15
N SER A 236 -13.36 1.87 14.98
CA SER A 236 -14.80 2.09 14.74
C SER A 236 -15.17 3.58 14.68
N LYS A 237 -14.53 4.41 15.51
CA LYS A 237 -14.71 5.88 15.49
C LYS A 237 -14.11 6.49 14.22
N VAL A 238 -12.87 6.15 13.88
CA VAL A 238 -12.20 6.61 12.65
C VAL A 238 -13.01 6.27 11.41
N PHE A 239 -13.51 5.04 11.30
CA PHE A 239 -14.40 4.63 10.21
C PHE A 239 -15.65 5.52 10.14
N SER A 240 -16.34 5.72 11.27
CA SER A 240 -17.57 6.49 11.33
C SER A 240 -17.35 7.95 10.92
N ASP A 241 -16.28 8.56 11.40
CA ASP A 241 -15.90 9.94 11.09
C ASP A 241 -15.45 10.09 9.64
N ALA A 242 -14.60 9.18 9.14
CA ALA A 242 -14.14 9.17 7.75
C ALA A 242 -15.31 8.99 6.78
N ARG A 243 -16.23 8.05 7.05
CA ARG A 243 -17.45 7.87 6.26
C ARG A 243 -18.31 9.14 6.25
N SER A 244 -18.48 9.78 7.41
CA SER A 244 -19.23 11.03 7.54
C SER A 244 -18.61 12.15 6.71
N ILE A 245 -17.28 12.32 6.76
CA ILE A 245 -16.55 13.28 5.95
C ILE A 245 -16.77 12.99 4.46
N LEU A 246 -16.47 11.76 4.01
CA LEU A 246 -16.59 11.36 2.61
C LEU A 246 -18.01 11.60 2.06
N ALA A 247 -19.05 11.35 2.85
CA ALA A 247 -20.44 11.56 2.44
C ALA A 247 -20.84 13.05 2.30
N ASN A 248 -20.09 13.98 2.91
CA ASN A 248 -20.42 15.42 2.97
C ASN A 248 -19.46 16.31 2.18
N VAL A 249 -18.33 15.79 1.71
CA VAL A 249 -17.37 16.53 0.88
C VAL A 249 -17.68 16.41 -0.61
N THR A 250 -17.00 17.24 -1.38
CA THR A 250 -16.90 17.09 -2.83
C THR A 250 -15.45 16.85 -3.23
N ASP A 251 -15.22 16.34 -4.42
CA ASP A 251 -13.88 16.24 -5.01
C ASP A 251 -13.42 17.56 -5.64
N ALA A 252 -12.25 17.56 -6.30
CA ALA A 252 -11.67 18.73 -6.96
C ALA A 252 -12.51 19.26 -8.13
N ARG A 253 -13.37 18.42 -8.71
CA ARG A 253 -14.29 18.77 -9.79
C ARG A 253 -15.68 19.15 -9.29
N GLY A 254 -15.89 19.16 -7.98
CA GLY A 254 -17.16 19.54 -7.35
C GLY A 254 -18.21 18.42 -7.32
N ARG A 255 -17.84 17.18 -7.64
CA ARG A 255 -18.76 16.03 -7.51
C ARG A 255 -18.86 15.62 -6.05
N ARG A 256 -20.07 15.25 -5.60
CA ARG A 256 -20.23 14.55 -4.32
C ARG A 256 -19.69 13.14 -4.46
N LEU A 257 -19.09 12.62 -3.40
CA LEU A 257 -18.57 11.26 -3.41
C LEU A 257 -19.70 10.25 -3.19
N GLU A 258 -19.78 9.24 -4.06
CA GLU A 258 -20.47 8.00 -3.77
C GLU A 258 -19.58 7.15 -2.84
N VAL A 259 -20.08 6.80 -1.66
CA VAL A 259 -19.31 6.07 -0.63
C VAL A 259 -19.87 4.66 -0.49
N ILE A 260 -19.02 3.67 -0.72
CA ILE A 260 -19.35 2.24 -0.59
C ILE A 260 -18.57 1.66 0.59
N GLU A 261 -19.23 0.90 1.42
CA GLU A 261 -18.57 0.20 2.52
C GLU A 261 -18.14 -1.20 2.09
N MET A 262 -16.93 -1.59 2.49
CA MET A 262 -16.42 -2.94 2.35
C MET A 262 -16.06 -3.47 3.73
N ILE A 263 -16.78 -4.51 4.17
CA ILE A 263 -16.59 -5.10 5.50
C ILE A 263 -15.28 -5.88 5.54
N GLU A 264 -14.46 -5.65 6.55
CA GLU A 264 -13.21 -6.36 6.84
C GLU A 264 -13.44 -7.82 7.23
N ALA A 265 -12.41 -8.66 7.04
CA ALA A 265 -12.48 -10.04 7.50
C ALA A 265 -12.58 -10.11 9.02
N ASP A 266 -13.31 -11.09 9.53
CA ASP A 266 -13.34 -11.36 10.97
C ASP A 266 -12.12 -12.20 11.38
N LEU A 267 -11.29 -11.65 12.27
CA LEU A 267 -10.13 -12.34 12.88
C LEU A 267 -10.50 -13.73 13.42
N TYR A 268 -11.67 -13.85 14.06
CA TYR A 268 -12.11 -15.11 14.67
C TYR A 268 -12.60 -16.13 13.63
N SER A 269 -12.82 -15.70 12.39
CA SER A 269 -13.23 -16.55 11.28
C SER A 269 -12.05 -17.08 10.46
N LEU A 270 -10.81 -16.69 10.78
CA LEU A 270 -9.60 -17.10 10.05
C LEU A 270 -9.08 -18.50 10.44
N GLY A 271 -9.56 -19.05 11.55
CA GLY A 271 -9.12 -20.38 12.04
C GLY A 271 -7.75 -20.37 12.72
N LEU A 272 -7.32 -19.23 13.26
CA LEU A 272 -6.09 -19.09 14.04
C LEU A 272 -6.13 -19.93 15.33
N ASP A 273 -4.96 -20.35 15.80
CA ASP A 273 -4.87 -21.04 17.08
C ASP A 273 -5.11 -20.08 18.26
N ARG A 274 -5.45 -20.66 19.42
CA ARG A 274 -5.81 -19.89 20.62
C ARG A 274 -4.65 -19.07 21.18
N GLY A 275 -3.40 -19.47 20.94
CA GLY A 275 -2.22 -18.74 21.38
C GLY A 275 -2.12 -17.41 20.63
N THR A 276 -2.10 -17.47 19.30
CA THR A 276 -2.05 -16.29 18.43
C THR A 276 -3.20 -15.33 18.68
N LEU A 277 -4.45 -15.83 18.75
CA LEU A 277 -5.61 -14.98 19.06
C LEU A 277 -5.43 -14.24 20.39
N LYS A 278 -4.93 -14.95 21.42
CA LYS A 278 -4.70 -14.36 22.73
C LYS A 278 -3.59 -13.33 22.71
N ASP A 279 -2.53 -13.54 21.95
CA ASP A 279 -1.42 -12.59 21.86
C ASP A 279 -1.83 -11.31 21.12
N ILE A 280 -2.69 -11.41 20.10
CA ILE A 280 -3.34 -10.25 19.45
C ILE A 280 -4.28 -9.52 20.43
N GLU A 281 -5.18 -10.25 21.11
CA GLU A 281 -6.13 -9.66 22.07
C GLU A 281 -5.45 -8.94 23.25
N ASN A 282 -4.25 -9.38 23.63
CA ASN A 282 -3.47 -8.77 24.71
C ASN A 282 -2.41 -7.78 24.19
N GLU A 283 -2.50 -7.36 22.92
CA GLU A 283 -1.61 -6.37 22.30
C GLU A 283 -0.11 -6.76 22.38
N LYS A 284 0.19 -8.06 22.44
CA LYS A 284 1.56 -8.56 22.29
C LYS A 284 1.96 -8.67 20.82
N GLU A 285 0.98 -8.91 19.98
CA GLU A 285 1.08 -8.83 18.53
C GLU A 285 0.08 -7.79 18.03
N ASP A 286 0.45 -7.06 16.98
CA ASP A 286 -0.43 -6.10 16.33
C ASP A 286 -1.63 -6.81 15.68
N TYR A 287 -2.76 -6.10 15.57
CA TYR A 287 -3.91 -6.60 14.82
C TYR A 287 -3.55 -6.70 13.32
N PRO A 288 -3.82 -7.83 12.64
CA PRO A 288 -3.45 -7.99 11.23
C PRO A 288 -4.26 -7.07 10.31
N SER A 289 -3.66 -6.67 9.19
CA SER A 289 -4.33 -5.86 8.17
C SER A 289 -5.33 -6.69 7.36
N LEU A 290 -6.54 -6.85 7.89
CA LEU A 290 -7.63 -7.64 7.31
C LEU A 290 -8.56 -6.84 6.39
N SER A 291 -8.03 -5.75 5.83
CA SER A 291 -8.78 -4.88 4.94
C SER A 291 -8.76 -5.36 3.50
N TYR A 292 -9.95 -5.55 2.94
CA TYR A 292 -10.10 -5.84 1.51
C TYR A 292 -9.86 -4.62 0.63
N VAL A 293 -9.81 -3.39 1.18
CA VAL A 293 -9.54 -2.21 0.36
C VAL A 293 -8.09 -2.12 -0.13
N ASN A 294 -7.21 -2.93 0.45
CA ASN A 294 -5.81 -3.04 0.06
C ASN A 294 -5.58 -3.92 -1.19
N TRP A 295 -6.46 -3.80 -2.19
CA TRP A 295 -6.31 -4.42 -3.51
C TRP A 295 -5.36 -3.61 -4.39
N LEU A 296 -4.82 -4.21 -5.45
CA LEU A 296 -4.01 -3.53 -6.46
C LEU A 296 -4.73 -3.54 -7.81
N LEU A 297 -4.84 -2.38 -8.46
CA LEU A 297 -5.25 -2.30 -9.86
C LEU A 297 -4.05 -2.57 -10.76
N VAL A 298 -4.31 -3.33 -11.83
CA VAL A 298 -3.35 -3.64 -12.89
C VAL A 298 -4.04 -3.44 -14.25
N ASN A 299 -3.30 -3.37 -15.36
CA ASN A 299 -3.91 -3.25 -16.68
C ASN A 299 -4.98 -4.34 -16.93
N GLY A 300 -6.23 -3.93 -17.07
CA GLY A 300 -7.37 -4.84 -17.31
C GLY A 300 -7.73 -5.77 -16.14
N GLY A 301 -7.15 -5.57 -14.95
CA GLY A 301 -7.31 -6.47 -13.81
C GLY A 301 -7.39 -5.81 -12.44
N VAL A 302 -7.73 -6.62 -11.45
CA VAL A 302 -7.67 -6.29 -10.02
C VAL A 302 -7.07 -7.48 -9.28
N ILE A 303 -5.96 -7.28 -8.57
CA ILE A 303 -5.39 -8.30 -7.68
C ILE A 303 -6.01 -8.09 -6.30
N PHE A 304 -6.83 -9.05 -5.88
CA PHE A 304 -7.76 -8.86 -4.76
C PHE A 304 -7.46 -9.83 -3.60
N PRO A 305 -7.39 -9.36 -2.34
CA PRO A 305 -7.01 -10.20 -1.22
C PRO A 305 -8.12 -11.18 -0.81
N GLN A 306 -7.71 -12.31 -0.23
CA GLN A 306 -8.57 -13.28 0.46
C GLN A 306 -7.88 -13.68 1.76
N PHE A 307 -8.61 -13.65 2.88
CA PHE A 307 -8.07 -13.87 4.22
C PHE A 307 -8.55 -15.17 4.85
N GLY A 308 -9.65 -15.77 4.38
CA GLY A 308 -10.15 -17.08 4.84
C GLY A 308 -11.45 -17.05 5.60
N ASP A 309 -11.90 -15.86 5.94
CA ASP A 309 -13.29 -15.63 6.28
C ASP A 309 -14.12 -15.80 5.00
N LYS A 310 -14.56 -17.04 4.74
CA LYS A 310 -15.34 -17.40 3.54
C LYS A 310 -16.52 -16.48 3.27
N LYS A 311 -17.14 -15.92 4.32
CA LYS A 311 -18.31 -15.06 4.19
C LYS A 311 -17.90 -13.65 3.80
N ALA A 312 -16.94 -13.06 4.51
CA ALA A 312 -16.45 -11.72 4.18
C ALA A 312 -15.70 -11.71 2.84
N ASP A 313 -14.87 -12.73 2.58
CA ASP A 313 -14.14 -12.94 1.32
C ASP A 313 -15.09 -12.90 0.12
N ALA A 314 -16.18 -13.67 0.19
CA ALA A 314 -17.18 -13.73 -0.88
C ALA A 314 -17.97 -12.42 -1.04
N ALA A 315 -18.30 -11.75 0.07
CA ALA A 315 -19.01 -10.47 0.04
C ALA A 315 -18.16 -9.34 -0.55
N ALA A 316 -16.89 -9.27 -0.15
CA ALA A 316 -15.92 -8.30 -0.66
C ALA A 316 -15.62 -8.55 -2.14
N LEU A 317 -15.44 -9.82 -2.54
CA LEU A 317 -15.26 -10.21 -3.94
C LEU A 317 -16.47 -9.85 -4.80
N ASN A 318 -17.69 -10.09 -4.32
CA ASN A 318 -18.90 -9.68 -5.05
C ASN A 318 -18.97 -8.16 -5.22
N THR A 319 -18.56 -7.41 -4.20
CA THR A 319 -18.53 -5.94 -4.24
C THR A 319 -17.53 -5.45 -5.28
N ILE A 320 -16.27 -5.92 -5.25
CA ILE A 320 -15.23 -5.45 -6.17
C ILE A 320 -15.52 -5.83 -7.63
N CYS A 321 -16.05 -7.03 -7.88
CA CYS A 321 -16.52 -7.45 -9.21
C CYS A 321 -17.68 -6.58 -9.72
N GLY A 322 -18.55 -6.12 -8.83
CA GLY A 322 -19.64 -5.21 -9.18
C GLY A 322 -19.15 -3.80 -9.56
N LEU A 323 -18.03 -3.37 -8.99
CA LEU A 323 -17.40 -2.08 -9.25
C LEU A 323 -16.60 -2.08 -10.55
N TYR A 324 -15.78 -3.11 -10.77
CA TYR A 324 -14.95 -3.24 -11.96
C TYR A 324 -15.50 -4.30 -12.91
N LYS A 325 -16.51 -3.93 -13.69
CA LYS A 325 -17.19 -4.86 -14.62
C LYS A 325 -16.36 -5.19 -15.87
N ASP A 326 -15.40 -4.35 -16.19
CA ASP A 326 -14.52 -4.41 -17.34
C ASP A 326 -13.13 -4.96 -17.01
N ARG A 327 -12.86 -5.24 -15.72
CA ARG A 327 -11.59 -5.82 -15.26
C ARG A 327 -11.79 -7.24 -14.76
N ARG A 328 -10.80 -8.09 -15.03
CA ARG A 328 -10.76 -9.44 -14.45
C ARG A 328 -10.21 -9.38 -13.03
N VAL A 329 -11.01 -9.81 -12.07
CA VAL A 329 -10.57 -9.91 -10.67
C VAL A 329 -9.82 -11.22 -10.46
N LYS A 330 -8.56 -11.13 -10.03
CA LYS A 330 -7.70 -12.25 -9.67
C LYS A 330 -7.52 -12.24 -8.15
N THR A 331 -8.11 -13.22 -7.47
CA THR A 331 -7.99 -13.33 -6.02
C THR A 331 -6.66 -13.96 -5.62
N VAL A 332 -6.04 -13.44 -4.57
CA VAL A 332 -4.83 -13.98 -3.95
C VAL A 332 -5.09 -14.24 -2.47
N ARG A 333 -4.81 -15.47 -2.04
CA ARG A 333 -4.83 -15.84 -0.63
C ARG A 333 -3.61 -15.23 0.06
N LEU A 334 -3.84 -14.49 1.13
CA LEU A 334 -2.77 -13.96 1.98
C LEU A 334 -2.79 -14.71 3.30
N ASP A 335 -1.64 -15.30 3.67
CA ASP A 335 -1.49 -16.06 4.90
C ASP A 335 -0.66 -15.28 5.93
N GLU A 336 0.45 -14.66 5.50
CA GLU A 336 1.45 -14.04 6.36
C GLU A 336 1.49 -12.52 6.22
N LEU A 337 1.37 -12.00 4.99
CA LEU A 337 1.46 -10.56 4.71
C LEU A 337 0.59 -9.66 5.61
N PRO A 338 -0.68 -10.01 5.92
CA PRO A 338 -1.55 -9.22 6.80
C PRO A 338 -1.01 -9.06 8.21
N PHE A 339 -0.33 -10.10 8.73
CA PHE A 339 0.24 -10.10 10.08
C PHE A 339 1.51 -9.26 10.19
N LEU A 340 2.07 -8.86 9.06
CA LEU A 340 3.18 -7.92 8.97
C LEU A 340 2.72 -6.45 8.84
N GLY A 341 1.39 -6.21 8.86
CA GLY A 341 0.80 -4.87 8.96
C GLY A 341 0.33 -4.27 7.64
N GLY A 342 0.30 -5.03 6.54
CA GLY A 342 -0.12 -4.52 5.23
C GLY A 342 -0.74 -5.58 4.32
N GLY A 343 -1.06 -5.22 3.08
CA GLY A 343 -1.65 -6.12 2.10
C GLY A 343 -1.03 -5.99 0.72
N ILE A 344 -1.79 -6.37 -0.31
CA ILE A 344 -1.31 -6.43 -1.70
C ILE A 344 -0.89 -5.03 -2.18
N HIS A 345 -1.71 -4.02 -1.92
CA HIS A 345 -1.43 -2.65 -2.35
C HIS A 345 -0.15 -2.11 -1.72
N CYS A 346 0.09 -2.39 -0.44
CA CYS A 346 1.31 -1.94 0.25
C CYS A 346 2.59 -2.56 -0.34
N SER A 347 2.49 -3.75 -0.95
CA SER A 347 3.63 -4.51 -1.48
C SER A 347 4.04 -4.14 -2.91
N ALA A 348 3.32 -3.22 -3.56
CA ALA A 348 3.46 -2.94 -4.98
C ALA A 348 3.42 -1.44 -5.30
N GLN A 349 4.16 -1.03 -6.32
CA GLN A 349 4.14 0.33 -6.85
C GLN A 349 3.98 0.29 -8.37
N GLU A 350 2.93 0.91 -8.89
CA GLU A 350 2.74 1.03 -10.33
C GLU A 350 3.64 2.11 -10.95
N VAL A 351 4.13 1.83 -12.16
CA VAL A 351 4.79 2.78 -13.05
C VAL A 351 3.79 3.14 -14.15
N PRO A 352 3.26 4.38 -14.20
CA PRO A 352 2.28 4.77 -15.21
C PRO A 352 2.93 4.96 -16.59
N ALA A 353 2.15 4.68 -17.64
CA ALA A 353 2.55 4.70 -19.06
C ALA A 353 2.28 6.02 -19.79
#